data_AF-A0A920GNX5-F1
#
_entry.id   AF-A0A920GNX5-F1
#
_cell.length_a   1.000
_cell.length_b   1.000
_cell.length_c   1.000
_cell.angle_alpha   90.00
_cell.angle_beta   90.00
_cell.angle_gamma   90.00
#
_symmetry.space_group_name_H-M   'P 1'
#
loop_
_entity.id
_entity.type
_entity.pdbx_description
1 polymer ?
#
loop_
_entity_poly.entity_id
_entity_poly.type
_entity_poly.pdbx_seq_one_letter_code
_entity_poly.pdbx_strand_id
1 'polypeptide(L)'
;MDIKGLVENLDTLSDILKSNPIRESVNADDFKNSYERFEAALSDLRVVAKSAAVIDPGKLKPIIESLGEAVSELDKLCGDKLNLLSFVSDITPIKEI
;
A
#
# COMPACT_ATOMS: atom_id res chain seq x y z
N MET A 1 6.42 11.68 8.96
CA MET A 1 6.03 10.32 8.55
C MET A 1 7.25 9.43 8.59
N ASP A 2 7.19 8.28 9.28
CA ASP A 2 8.27 7.29 9.28
C ASP A 2 8.13 6.39 8.05
N ILE A 3 8.98 6.62 7.06
CA ILE A 3 8.92 5.88 5.78
C ILE A 3 9.43 4.45 5.93
N LYS A 4 10.32 4.19 6.90
CA LYS A 4 10.81 2.83 7.15
C LYS A 4 9.72 1.97 7.78
N GLY A 5 9.06 2.49 8.83
CA GLY A 5 7.91 1.82 9.44
C GLY A 5 6.76 1.61 8.45
N LEU A 6 6.53 2.58 7.57
CA LEU A 6 5.55 2.44 6.49
C LEU A 6 5.89 1.28 5.54
N VAL A 7 7.14 1.18 5.08
CA VAL A 7 7.58 0.08 4.19
C VAL A 7 7.40 -1.27 4.89
N GLU A 8 7.79 -1.41 6.16
CA GLU A 8 7.64 -2.65 6.94
C GLU A 8 6.16 -3.07 7.08
N ASN A 9 5.27 -2.10 7.32
CA ASN A 9 3.83 -2.34 7.38
C ASN A 9 3.25 -2.79 6.02
N LEU A 10 3.67 -2.16 4.92
CA LEU A 10 3.23 -2.52 3.57
C LEU A 10 3.81 -3.87 3.09
N ASP A 11 5.04 -4.21 3.49
CA ASP A 11 5.63 -5.53 3.25
C ASP A 11 4.81 -6.62 3.95
N THR A 12 4.42 -6.37 5.20
CA THR A 12 3.54 -7.29 5.96
C THR A 12 2.19 -7.45 5.25
N LEU A 13 1.61 -6.36 4.75
CA LEU A 13 0.38 -6.39 3.97
C LEU A 13 0.53 -7.23 2.69
N SER A 14 1.62 -7.03 1.93
CA SER A 14 1.93 -7.83 0.74
C SER A 14 1.88 -9.34 1.03
N ASP A 15 2.52 -9.76 2.12
CA ASP A 15 2.57 -11.18 2.50
C ASP A 15 1.21 -11.73 2.93
N ILE A 16 0.39 -10.91 3.60
CA ILE A 16 -0.99 -11.29 3.94
C ILE A 16 -1.84 -11.45 2.67
N LEU A 17 -1.73 -10.53 1.71
CA LEU A 17 -2.45 -10.58 0.44
C LEU A 17 -2.03 -11.78 -0.42
N LYS A 18 -0.75 -12.16 -0.41
CA LYS A 18 -0.25 -13.37 -1.08
C LYS A 18 -0.80 -14.65 -0.45
N SER A 19 -0.93 -14.68 0.88
CA SER A 19 -1.33 -15.88 1.63
C SER A 19 -2.84 -16.07 1.77
N ASN A 20 -3.63 -15.02 1.57
CA ASN A 20 -5.09 -15.07 1.52
C ASN A 20 -5.60 -14.78 0.10
N PRO A 21 -5.60 -15.78 -0.81
CA PRO A 21 -6.25 -15.61 -2.10
C PRO A 21 -7.73 -15.27 -1.87
N ILE A 22 -8.15 -14.15 -2.45
CA ILE A 22 -9.46 -13.53 -2.27
C ILE A 22 -10.61 -14.49 -2.59
N ARG A 23 -11.71 -14.31 -1.85
CA ARG A 23 -13.04 -14.94 -2.00
C ARG A 23 -13.37 -15.32 -3.46
N GLU A 24 -13.91 -16.52 -3.62
CA GLU A 24 -14.44 -17.10 -4.88
C GLU A 24 -15.44 -16.22 -5.66
N SER A 25 -15.94 -15.12 -5.07
CA SER A 25 -16.94 -14.23 -5.65
C SER A 25 -16.39 -12.98 -6.34
N VAL A 26 -15.07 -12.77 -6.34
CA VAL A 26 -14.43 -11.56 -6.88
C VAL A 26 -13.69 -11.90 -8.16
N ASN A 27 -13.82 -11.04 -9.18
CA ASN A 27 -13.09 -11.20 -10.42
C ASN A 27 -11.58 -11.25 -10.14
N ALA A 28 -10.98 -12.42 -10.36
CA ALA A 28 -9.57 -12.68 -10.05
C ALA A 28 -8.63 -11.71 -10.81
N ASP A 29 -9.05 -11.24 -11.99
CA ASP A 29 -8.29 -10.29 -12.79
C ASP A 29 -8.28 -8.89 -12.14
N ASP A 30 -9.39 -8.46 -11.53
CA ASP A 30 -9.45 -7.15 -10.85
C ASP A 30 -8.55 -7.15 -9.61
N PHE A 31 -8.56 -8.23 -8.83
CA PHE A 31 -7.64 -8.38 -7.70
C PHE A 31 -6.19 -8.37 -8.15
N LYS A 32 -5.86 -9.17 -9.17
CA LYS A 32 -4.49 -9.25 -9.69
C LYS A 32 -4.00 -7.88 -10.17
N ASN A 33 -4.82 -7.14 -10.92
CA ASN A 33 -4.46 -5.82 -11.43
C ASN A 33 -4.25 -4.79 -10.30
N SER A 34 -5.07 -4.82 -9.25
CA SER A 34 -4.88 -3.95 -8.08
C SER A 34 -3.66 -4.36 -7.26
N TYR A 35 -3.41 -5.66 -7.13
CA TYR A 35 -2.24 -6.19 -6.41
C TYR A 35 -0.93 -5.86 -7.12
N GLU A 36 -0.88 -5.97 -8.46
CA GLU A 36 0.30 -5.60 -9.25
C GLU A 36 0.60 -4.09 -9.14
N ARG A 37 -0.42 -3.23 -9.14
CA ARG A 37 -0.27 -1.79 -8.91
C ARG A 37 0.25 -1.49 -7.51
N PHE A 38 -0.26 -2.19 -6.49
CA PHE A 38 0.23 -2.09 -5.12
C PHE A 38 1.71 -2.49 -5.01
N GLU A 39 2.11 -3.63 -5.56
CA GLU A 39 3.51 -4.10 -5.52
C GLU A 39 4.46 -3.15 -6.26
N ALA A 40 4.03 -2.60 -7.39
CA ALA A 40 4.82 -1.61 -8.13
C ALA A 40 5.06 -0.35 -7.29
N ALA A 41 4.01 0.22 -6.70
CA ALA A 41 4.12 1.41 -5.86
C ALA A 41 4.94 1.15 -4.58
N LEU A 42 4.81 -0.04 -3.98
CA LEU A 42 5.62 -0.46 -2.84
C LEU A 42 7.11 -0.59 -3.23
N SER A 43 7.39 -1.13 -4.41
CA SER A 43 8.76 -1.20 -4.94
C SER A 43 9.37 0.19 -5.11
N ASP A 44 8.61 1.14 -5.68
CA ASP A 44 9.06 2.54 -5.81
C ASP A 44 9.32 3.18 -4.45
N LEU A 45 8.45 2.95 -3.46
CA LEU A 45 8.64 3.42 -2.09
C LEU A 45 9.91 2.85 -1.47
N ARG A 46 10.19 1.55 -1.64
CA ARG A 46 11.42 0.89 -1.17
C ARG A 46 12.67 1.53 -1.80
N VAL A 47 12.61 1.90 -3.08
CA VAL A 47 13.73 2.59 -3.76
C VAL A 47 13.94 3.98 -3.17
N VAL A 48 12.86 4.75 -2.98
CA VAL A 48 12.93 6.09 -2.37
C VAL A 48 13.45 6.03 -0.94
N ALA A 49 13.00 5.07 -0.14
CA ALA A 49 13.43 4.85 1.23
C ALA A 49 14.92 4.47 1.34
N LYS A 50 15.45 3.72 0.37
CA LYS A 50 16.88 3.33 0.33
C LYS A 50 17.80 4.42 -0.20
N SER A 51 17.31 5.30 -1.07
CA SER A 51 18.16 6.20 -1.85
C SER A 51 18.49 7.53 -1.18
N ALA A 52 17.93 7.83 0.01
CA ALA A 52 17.90 9.20 0.49
C ALA A 52 18.28 9.35 1.98
N ALA A 53 19.22 10.27 2.25
CA ALA A 53 19.38 10.91 3.55
C ALA A 53 18.25 11.94 3.82
N VAL A 54 17.65 12.50 2.75
CA VAL A 54 16.49 13.41 2.78
C VAL A 54 15.57 13.04 1.62
N ILE A 55 14.33 12.66 1.92
CA ILE A 55 13.36 12.19 0.93
C ILE A 55 12.65 13.39 0.28
N ASP A 56 12.67 13.43 -1.05
CA ASP A 56 12.00 14.46 -1.84
C ASP A 56 10.46 14.28 -1.76
N PRO A 57 9.73 15.24 -1.16
CA PRO A 57 8.27 15.16 -1.06
C PRO A 57 7.56 15.07 -2.41
N GLY A 58 8.13 15.66 -3.47
CA GLY A 58 7.56 15.63 -4.83
C GLY A 58 7.63 14.24 -5.46
N LYS A 59 8.60 13.42 -5.07
CA LYS A 59 8.71 12.01 -5.49
C LYS A 59 7.90 11.08 -4.60
N LEU A 60 7.78 11.41 -3.33
CA LEU A 60 7.06 10.59 -2.35
C LEU A 60 5.55 10.67 -2.54
N LYS A 61 5.01 11.88 -2.76
CA LYS A 61 3.56 12.11 -2.89
C LYS A 61 2.86 11.18 -3.90
N PRO A 62 3.29 11.08 -5.17
CA PRO A 62 2.60 10.21 -6.15
C PRO A 62 2.66 8.73 -5.78
N ILE A 63 3.74 8.28 -5.11
CA ILE A 63 3.87 6.90 -4.64
C ILE A 63 2.84 6.61 -3.53
N ILE A 64 2.70 7.54 -2.59
CA ILE A 64 1.75 7.41 -1.48
C ILE A 64 0.30 7.45 -1.98
N GLU A 65 -0.01 8.33 -2.94
CA GLU A 65 -1.33 8.38 -3.58
C GLU A 65 -1.66 7.06 -4.29
N SER A 66 -0.72 6.53 -5.09
CA SER A 66 -0.90 5.25 -5.78
C SER A 66 -1.07 4.06 -4.82
N LEU A 67 -0.30 4.04 -3.72
CA LEU A 67 -0.47 3.05 -2.65
C LEU A 67 -1.86 3.14 -2.01
N GLY A 68 -2.33 4.35 -1.68
CA GLY A 68 -3.65 4.56 -1.08
C GLY A 68 -4.78 4.09 -1.99
N GLU A 69 -4.70 4.38 -3.28
CA GLU A 69 -5.66 3.91 -4.29
C GLU A 69 -5.66 2.39 -4.39
N ALA A 70 -4.50 1.77 -4.58
CA ALA A 70 -4.39 0.32 -4.73
C ALA A 70 -4.86 -0.43 -3.47
N VAL A 71 -4.50 0.04 -2.28
CA VAL A 71 -4.96 -0.52 -1.01
C VAL A 71 -6.48 -0.39 -0.86
N SER A 72 -7.06 0.74 -1.25
CA SER A 72 -8.52 0.95 -1.20
C SER A 72 -9.28 0.06 -2.19
N GLU A 73 -8.70 -0.23 -3.35
CA GLU A 73 -9.24 -1.20 -4.30
C GLU A 73 -9.14 -2.61 -3.71
N LEU A 74 -7.98 -2.99 -3.18
CA LEU A 74 -7.76 -4.29 -2.55
C LEU A 74 -8.71 -4.52 -1.37
N ASP A 75 -8.98 -3.52 -0.53
CA ASP A 75 -9.91 -3.59 0.60
C ASP A 75 -11.34 -3.97 0.14
N LYS A 76 -11.83 -3.32 -0.92
CA LYS A 76 -13.14 -3.63 -1.54
C LYS A 76 -13.21 -5.06 -2.07
N LEU A 77 -12.09 -5.57 -2.56
CA LEU A 77 -11.99 -6.91 -3.14
C LEU A 77 -11.81 -7.97 -2.02
N CYS A 78 -11.08 -7.67 -0.95
CA CYS A 78 -10.84 -8.57 0.18
C CYS A 78 -12.06 -8.73 1.10
N GLY A 79 -12.97 -7.74 1.14
CA GLY A 79 -14.09 -7.66 2.07
C GLY A 79 -13.63 -7.47 3.53
N ASP A 80 -14.54 -7.69 4.49
CA ASP A 80 -14.36 -7.40 5.94
C ASP A 80 -13.18 -8.12 6.65
N LYS A 81 -12.39 -8.94 5.95
CA LYS A 81 -11.30 -9.72 6.55
C LYS A 81 -10.01 -8.94 6.75
N LEU A 82 -9.81 -7.86 6.01
CA LEU A 82 -8.58 -7.07 6.07
C LEU A 82 -8.99 -5.63 6.27
N ASN A 83 -8.84 -5.11 7.49
CA ASN A 83 -9.12 -3.71 7.79
C ASN A 83 -7.98 -2.83 7.24
N LEU A 84 -7.80 -2.80 5.91
CA LEU A 84 -6.66 -2.17 5.26
C LEU A 84 -6.69 -0.64 5.38
N LEU A 85 -7.87 -0.09 5.61
CA LEU A 85 -8.05 1.33 5.92
C LEU A 85 -7.37 1.76 7.23
N SER A 86 -7.15 0.83 8.18
CA SER A 86 -6.32 1.11 9.36
C SER A 86 -4.86 1.33 8.99
N PHE A 87 -4.34 0.60 7.98
CA PHE A 87 -3.00 0.85 7.43
C PHE A 87 -2.92 2.20 6.75
N VAL A 88 -3.94 2.60 5.97
CA VAL A 88 -4.01 3.92 5.28
C VAL A 88 -3.97 5.09 6.27
N SER A 89 -4.54 4.92 7.46
CA SER A 89 -4.50 5.95 8.50
C SER A 89 -3.08 6.22 9.04
N ASP A 90 -2.17 5.25 8.97
CA ASP A 90 -0.75 5.41 9.31
C ASP A 90 0.09 6.03 8.17
N ILE A 91 -0.40 5.95 6.92
CA ILE A 91 0.23 6.54 5.72
C ILE A 91 -0.14 8.01 5.57
N THR A 92 -1.30 8.41 6.10
CA THR A 92 -1.70 9.80 6.11
C THR A 92 -0.92 10.50 7.22
N PRO A 93 -0.11 11.54 6.94
CA PRO A 93 0.51 12.29 8.02
C PRO A 93 -0.62 12.82 8.90
N ILE A 94 -0.59 12.47 10.20
CA ILE A 94 -1.33 13.20 11.23
C ILE A 94 -1.01 14.67 10.96
N LYS A 95 -2.04 15.42 10.60
CA LYS A 95 -2.02 16.80 10.10
C LYS A 95 -0.83 17.61 10.60
N GLU A 96 -0.25 18.40 9.69
CA GLU A 96 0.26 19.72 10.04
C GLU A 96 -0.85 20.49 10.77
N ILE A 97 -0.85 20.49 12.11
CA ILE A 97 -1.28 21.61 12.97
C ILE A 97 -0.49 21.53 14.28
#